data_AF-A0A845YGC7-F1
#
_entry.id   AF-A0A845YGC7-F1
#
_cell.length_a   1.000
_cell.length_b   1.000
_cell.length_c   1.000
_cell.angle_alpha   90.00
_cell.angle_beta   90.00
_cell.angle_gamma   90.00
#
_symmetry.space_group_name_H-M   'P 1'
#
loop_
_entity.id
_entity.type
_entity.pdbx_description
1 polymer ?
#
loop_
_entity_poly.entity_id
_entity_poly.type
_entity_poly.pdbx_seq_one_letter_code
_entity_poly.pdbx_strand_id
1 'polypeptide(L)'
;MEHLDHILATAESDPLLSFLLDEADHMLAHLRNFIDDGDIFYQQQQLQTRLNSAWFSQAFADLTYRLQTSQRKSLQHYLKQAGFYQGSIDGVMGQATRSAMKQCCNQQEQLPQLSPINTPDPIA
;
A
#
# COMPACT_ATOMS: atom_id res chain seq x y z
N MET A 1 -6.77 29.03 -0.26
CA MET A 1 -8.04 28.35 -0.55
C MET A 1 -7.90 27.52 -1.83
N GLU A 2 -7.51 28.12 -2.97
CA GLU A 2 -7.39 27.42 -4.27
C GLU A 2 -6.54 26.13 -4.29
N HIS A 3 -5.46 26.06 -3.50
CA HIS A 3 -4.58 24.89 -3.50
C HIS A 3 -5.21 23.67 -2.82
N LEU A 4 -6.06 23.88 -1.81
CA LEU A 4 -6.68 22.81 -1.04
C LEU A 4 -7.85 22.19 -1.84
N ASP A 5 -8.62 23.03 -2.53
CA ASP A 5 -9.66 22.60 -3.45
C ASP A 5 -9.08 21.80 -4.62
N HIS A 6 -7.90 22.18 -5.11
CA HIS A 6 -7.21 21.42 -6.16
C HIS A 6 -6.73 20.04 -5.68
N ILE A 7 -6.23 19.94 -4.44
CA ILE A 7 -5.81 18.66 -3.84
C ILE A 7 -7.02 17.74 -3.61
N LEU A 8 -8.14 18.30 -3.10
CA LEU A 8 -9.39 17.55 -2.91
C LEU A 8 -9.97 17.06 -4.24
N ALA A 9 -9.98 17.92 -5.27
CA ALA A 9 -10.44 17.53 -6.61
C ALA A 9 -9.53 16.47 -7.26
N THR A 10 -8.22 16.54 -7.01
CA THR A 10 -7.27 15.53 -7.51
C THR A 10 -7.48 14.18 -6.81
N ALA A 11 -7.77 14.20 -5.51
CA ALA A 11 -8.03 13.01 -4.71
C ALA A 11 -9.28 12.23 -5.14
N GLU A 12 -10.26 12.86 -5.80
CA GLU A 12 -11.39 12.14 -6.40
C GLU A 12 -10.95 11.12 -7.46
N SER A 13 -9.80 11.37 -8.09
CA SER A 13 -9.27 10.56 -9.19
C SER A 13 -8.03 9.73 -8.83
N ASP A 14 -7.35 10.08 -7.72
CA ASP A 14 -6.16 9.39 -7.23
C ASP A 14 -6.46 8.63 -5.92
N PRO A 15 -6.54 7.28 -5.98
CA PRO A 15 -6.84 6.44 -4.82
C PRO A 15 -5.84 6.57 -3.65
N LEU A 16 -4.61 7.03 -3.90
CA LEU A 16 -3.62 7.24 -2.85
C LEU A 16 -3.86 8.56 -2.13
N LEU A 17 -4.19 9.61 -2.87
CA LEU A 17 -4.53 10.90 -2.27
C LEU A 17 -5.86 10.83 -1.51
N SER A 18 -6.86 10.09 -2.01
CA SER A 18 -8.11 9.87 -1.26
C SER A 18 -7.85 9.14 0.06
N PHE A 19 -7.04 8.08 0.01
CA PHE A 19 -6.67 7.31 1.20
C PHE A 19 -5.91 8.17 2.22
N LEU A 20 -4.93 8.98 1.78
CA LEU A 20 -4.13 9.83 2.67
C LEU A 20 -4.97 10.95 3.30
N LEU A 21 -6.00 11.44 2.61
CA LEU A 21 -6.93 12.43 3.15
C LEU A 21 -7.86 11.83 4.21
N ASP A 22 -8.44 10.66 3.94
CA ASP A 22 -9.24 9.91 4.94
C ASP A 22 -8.41 9.64 6.19
N GLU A 23 -7.14 9.30 6.00
CA GLU A 23 -6.26 8.98 7.12
C GLU A 23 -5.82 10.19 7.92
N ALA A 24 -5.58 11.32 7.24
CA ALA A 24 -5.32 12.58 7.92
C ALA A 24 -6.53 13.02 8.77
N ASP A 25 -7.77 12.81 8.30
CA ASP A 25 -8.99 13.09 9.06
C ASP A 25 -9.09 12.22 10.32
N HIS A 26 -8.81 10.92 10.18
CA HIS A 26 -8.73 9.98 11.31
C HIS A 26 -7.65 10.37 12.33
N MET A 27 -6.45 10.76 11.88
CA MET A 27 -5.37 11.23 12.76
C MET A 27 -5.73 12.53 13.49
N LEU A 28 -6.43 13.45 12.83
CA LEU A 28 -6.92 14.70 13.45
C LEU A 28 -8.00 14.45 14.50
N ALA A 29 -8.87 13.44 14.29
CA ALA A 29 -9.83 13.00 15.29
C ALA A 29 -9.13 12.45 16.54
N HIS A 30 -8.04 11.69 16.35
CA HIS A 30 -7.22 11.18 17.44
C HIS A 30 -6.49 12.28 18.22
N LEU A 31 -5.83 13.24 17.54
CA LEU A 31 -5.15 14.39 18.18
C LEU A 31 -6.10 15.25 19.04
N ARG A 32 -7.41 15.14 18.82
CA ARG A 32 -8.45 15.82 19.60
C ARG A 32 -8.94 15.00 20.81
N ASN A 33 -8.22 13.94 21.19
CA ASN A 33 -8.45 13.08 22.36
C ASN A 33 -9.77 12.30 22.36
N PHE A 34 -10.31 12.00 21.17
CA PHE A 34 -11.56 11.23 21.02
C PHE A 34 -11.35 9.71 20.98
N ILE A 35 -10.11 9.19 20.96
CA ILE A 35 -9.78 7.78 20.66
C ILE A 35 -8.68 7.27 21.63
N ASP A 36 -8.83 6.05 22.16
CA ASP A 36 -7.95 5.36 23.13
C ASP A 36 -6.65 4.80 22.50
N ASP A 37 -5.58 4.62 23.29
CA ASP A 37 -4.28 4.12 22.82
C ASP A 37 -4.35 2.73 22.15
N GLY A 38 -5.26 1.86 22.60
CA GLY A 38 -5.50 0.55 21.97
C GLY A 38 -6.08 0.67 20.56
N ASP A 39 -6.93 1.68 20.34
CA ASP A 39 -7.49 1.98 19.03
C ASP A 39 -6.42 2.58 18.10
N ILE A 40 -5.41 3.30 18.61
CA ILE A 40 -4.28 3.80 17.81
C ILE A 40 -3.50 2.64 17.18
N PHE A 41 -3.16 1.62 17.97
CA PHE A 41 -2.40 0.48 17.46
C PHE A 41 -3.18 -0.26 16.37
N TYR A 42 -4.48 -0.47 16.61
CA TYR A 42 -5.36 -1.08 15.62
C TYR A 42 -5.46 -0.23 14.35
N GLN A 43 -5.67 1.09 14.49
CA GLN A 43 -5.70 2.01 13.36
C GLN A 43 -4.39 1.96 12.59
N GLN A 44 -3.24 2.13 13.25
CA GLN A 44 -1.91 2.08 12.64
C GLN A 44 -1.70 0.79 11.82
N GLN A 45 -2.13 -0.36 12.32
CA GLN A 45 -2.06 -1.63 11.59
C GLN A 45 -2.96 -1.63 10.35
N GLN A 46 -4.17 -1.07 10.45
CA GLN A 46 -5.05 -0.87 9.30
C GLN A 46 -4.41 0.09 8.28
N LEU A 47 -3.66 1.09 8.72
CA LEU A 47 -3.04 2.08 7.82
C LEU A 47 -1.95 1.44 7.00
N GLN A 48 -1.07 0.72 7.68
CA GLN A 48 -0.01 -0.04 7.03
C GLN A 48 -0.58 -1.04 6.02
N THR A 49 -1.65 -1.75 6.40
CA THR A 49 -2.33 -2.69 5.50
C THR A 49 -2.92 -2.00 4.28
N ARG A 50 -3.60 -0.87 4.48
CA ARG A 50 -4.24 -0.11 3.41
C ARG A 50 -3.22 0.54 2.49
N LEU A 51 -2.20 1.21 3.05
CA LEU A 51 -1.07 1.78 2.31
C LEU A 51 -0.39 0.71 1.46
N ASN A 52 -0.01 -0.42 2.06
CA ASN A 52 0.64 -1.49 1.32
C ASN A 52 -0.28 -2.01 0.21
N SER A 53 -1.57 -2.20 0.47
CA SER A 53 -2.52 -2.64 -0.55
C SER A 53 -2.70 -1.64 -1.69
N ALA A 54 -2.72 -0.34 -1.39
CA ALA A 54 -2.96 0.73 -2.35
C ALA A 54 -1.72 0.98 -3.21
N TRP A 55 -0.54 1.10 -2.59
CA TRP A 55 0.75 1.19 -3.29
C TRP A 55 1.02 -0.03 -4.13
N PHE A 56 0.78 -1.23 -3.61
CA PHE A 56 0.95 -2.45 -4.37
C PHE A 56 0.03 -2.50 -5.60
N SER A 57 -1.21 -2.05 -5.46
CA SER A 57 -2.15 -2.01 -6.59
C SER A 57 -1.70 -1.03 -7.68
N GLN A 58 -1.26 0.16 -7.27
CA GLN A 58 -0.78 1.19 -8.19
C GLN A 58 0.52 0.76 -8.89
N ALA A 59 1.50 0.27 -8.12
CA ALA A 59 2.76 -0.24 -8.66
C ALA A 59 2.54 -1.44 -9.58
N PHE A 60 1.62 -2.35 -9.24
CA PHE A 60 1.28 -3.49 -10.09
C PHE A 60 0.62 -3.06 -11.40
N ALA A 61 -0.29 -2.07 -11.36
CA ALA A 61 -0.93 -1.52 -12.55
C ALA A 61 0.09 -0.84 -13.47
N ASP A 62 0.96 -0.01 -12.89
CA ASP A 62 2.05 0.67 -13.61
C ASP A 62 3.01 -0.33 -14.25
N LEU A 63 3.43 -1.34 -13.50
CA LEU A 63 4.31 -2.40 -13.99
C LEU A 63 3.64 -3.24 -15.09
N THR A 64 2.34 -3.49 -14.99
CA THR A 64 1.56 -4.19 -16.02
C THR A 64 1.48 -3.40 -17.32
N TYR A 65 1.37 -2.07 -17.22
CA TYR A 65 1.32 -1.16 -18.36
C TYR A 65 2.70 -0.97 -19.01
N ARG A 66 3.76 -0.86 -18.21
CA ARG A 66 5.13 -0.61 -18.69
C ARG A 66 5.84 -1.84 -19.23
N LEU A 67 5.57 -3.03 -18.69
CA LEU A 67 6.28 -4.25 -19.08
C LEU A 67 5.71 -4.87 -20.35
N GLN A 68 6.62 -5.24 -21.26
CA GLN A 68 6.30 -6.00 -22.45
C GLN A 68 5.98 -7.47 -22.10
N THR A 69 5.26 -8.16 -22.98
CA THR A 69 4.84 -9.56 -22.76
C THR A 69 6.00 -10.51 -22.42
N SER A 70 7.19 -10.32 -23.02
CA SER A 70 8.39 -11.10 -22.70
C SER A 70 8.87 -10.86 -21.26
N GLN A 71 8.89 -9.61 -20.81
CA GLN A 71 9.28 -9.23 -19.46
C GLN A 71 8.26 -9.73 -18.41
N ARG A 72 6.96 -9.69 -18.74
CA ARG A 72 5.89 -10.26 -17.89
C ARG A 72 6.05 -11.77 -17.71
N LYS A 73 6.43 -12.49 -18.77
CA LYS A 73 6.76 -13.92 -18.69
C LYS A 73 8.00 -14.18 -17.83
N SER A 74 9.05 -13.38 -17.97
CA SER A 74 10.24 -13.48 -17.12
C SER A 74 9.90 -13.26 -15.64
N LEU A 75 9.03 -12.30 -15.34
CA LEU A 75 8.55 -12.05 -13.98
C LEU A 75 7.74 -13.23 -13.44
N GLN A 76 6.81 -13.78 -14.22
CA GLN A 76 6.06 -14.99 -13.84
C GLN A 76 6.98 -16.20 -13.62
N HIS A 77 8.04 -16.36 -14.43
CA HIS A 77 9.08 -17.36 -14.21
C HIS A 77 9.77 -17.17 -12.86
N TYR A 78 10.17 -15.94 -12.54
CA TYR A 78 10.81 -15.61 -11.26
C TYR A 78 9.89 -15.93 -10.07
N LEU A 79 8.63 -15.49 -10.13
CA LEU A 79 7.66 -15.76 -9.07
C LEU A 79 7.38 -17.26 -8.89
N LYS A 80 7.45 -18.04 -9.97
CA LYS A 80 7.29 -19.50 -9.94
C LYS A 80 8.50 -20.17 -9.29
N GLN A 81 9.72 -19.73 -9.62
CA GLN A 81 10.94 -20.20 -8.98
C GLN A 81 11.01 -19.86 -7.50
N ALA A 82 10.51 -18.68 -7.12
CA ALA A 82 10.41 -18.26 -5.73
C ALA A 82 9.32 -19.01 -4.93
N GLY A 83 8.51 -19.87 -5.59
CA GLY A 83 7.49 -20.70 -4.96
C GLY A 83 6.12 -20.01 -4.74
N PHE A 84 5.99 -18.73 -5.11
CA PHE A 84 4.77 -17.93 -4.90
C PHE A 84 3.76 -18.04 -6.05
N TYR A 85 4.16 -18.53 -7.22
CA TYR A 85 3.30 -18.58 -8.41
C TYR A 85 3.11 -20.01 -8.94
N GLN A 86 1.86 -20.48 -8.94
CA GLN A 86 1.47 -21.81 -9.43
C GLN A 86 0.80 -21.75 -10.82
N GLY A 87 0.56 -20.55 -11.35
CA GLY A 87 -0.08 -20.35 -12.64
C GLY A 87 0.80 -20.67 -13.85
N SER A 88 0.20 -20.51 -15.03
CA SER A 88 0.88 -20.61 -16.33
C SER A 88 1.70 -19.36 -16.61
N ILE A 89 2.78 -19.54 -17.38
CA ILE A 89 3.66 -18.44 -17.79
C ILE A 89 3.23 -17.99 -19.19
N ASP A 90 2.17 -17.20 -19.21
CA ASP A 90 1.49 -16.71 -20.41
C ASP A 90 1.78 -15.24 -20.70
N GLY A 91 2.36 -14.51 -19.73
CA GLY A 91 2.59 -13.07 -19.79
C GLY A 91 1.36 -12.24 -19.44
N VAL A 92 0.29 -12.86 -18.92
CA VAL A 92 -0.93 -12.21 -18.46
C VAL A 92 -0.80 -11.85 -16.98
N MET A 93 -0.86 -10.56 -16.66
CA MET A 93 -0.73 -10.05 -15.28
C MET A 93 -2.10 -10.10 -14.57
N GLY A 94 -2.64 -11.31 -14.43
CA GLY A 94 -3.94 -11.55 -13.82
C GLY A 94 -3.90 -11.61 -12.29
N GLN A 95 -5.03 -11.98 -11.68
CA GLN A 95 -5.18 -12.08 -10.23
C GLN A 95 -4.15 -13.03 -9.58
N ALA A 96 -3.80 -14.13 -10.24
CA ALA A 96 -2.79 -15.06 -9.74
C ALA A 96 -1.38 -14.44 -9.68
N THR A 97 -0.99 -13.65 -10.68
CA THR A 97 0.31 -12.95 -10.70
C THR A 97 0.33 -11.83 -9.67
N ARG A 98 -0.79 -11.12 -9.51
CA ARG A 98 -0.97 -10.10 -8.46
C ARG A 98 -0.84 -10.69 -7.06
N SER A 99 -1.50 -11.83 -6.79
CA SER A 99 -1.38 -12.50 -5.49
C SER A 99 0.03 -13.02 -5.21
N ALA A 100 0.69 -13.60 -6.22
CA ALA A 100 2.07 -14.08 -6.08
C ALA A 100 3.06 -12.94 -5.80
N MET A 101 2.92 -11.81 -6.50
CA MET A 101 3.73 -10.63 -6.22
C MET A 101 3.46 -10.06 -4.83
N LYS A 102 2.19 -10.04 -4.37
CA LYS A 102 1.86 -9.57 -3.02
C LYS A 102 2.48 -10.45 -1.94
N GLN A 103 2.44 -11.76 -2.11
CA GLN A 103 3.07 -12.70 -1.18
C GLN A 103 4.59 -12.57 -1.19
N CYS A 104 5.20 -12.41 -2.37
CA CYS A 104 6.63 -12.17 -2.50
C CYS A 104 7.06 -10.87 -1.80
N CYS A 105 6.33 -9.76 -2.01
CA CYS A 105 6.60 -8.48 -1.36
C CYS A 105 6.41 -8.57 0.16
N ASN A 106 5.30 -9.14 0.64
CA ASN A 106 5.08 -9.32 2.08
C ASN A 106 6.14 -10.21 2.75
N GLN A 107 6.67 -11.21 2.03
CA GLN A 107 7.77 -12.04 2.53
C GLN A 107 9.10 -11.28 2.56
N GLN A 108 9.35 -10.41 1.57
CA GLN A 108 10.53 -9.53 1.53
C GLN A 108 10.42 -8.34 2.51
N GLU A 109 9.21 -7.93 2.89
CA GLU A 109 8.89 -6.89 3.88
C GLU A 109 9.02 -7.37 5.34
N GLN A 110 9.71 -8.48 5.60
CA GLN A 110 10.38 -8.68 6.91
C GLN A 110 11.56 -7.70 7.12
N LEU A 111 11.44 -6.49 6.56
CA LEU A 111 12.24 -5.31 6.87
C LEU A 111 11.82 -4.80 8.25
N PRO A 112 12.75 -4.22 9.03
CA PRO A 112 12.48 -3.77 10.38
C PRO A 112 11.25 -2.86 10.35
N GLN A 113 10.23 -3.25 11.11
CA GLN A 113 9.06 -2.45 11.42
C GLN A 113 9.53 -0.99 11.52
N LEU A 114 9.03 -0.11 10.65
CA LEU A 114 9.25 1.32 10.82
C LEU A 114 8.78 1.62 12.24
N SER A 115 9.73 1.81 13.14
CA SER A 115 9.45 2.20 14.52
C SER A 115 8.47 3.36 14.44
N PRO A 116 7.41 3.35 15.27
CA PRO A 116 6.39 4.41 15.23
C PRO A 116 7.12 5.75 15.18
N ILE A 117 6.79 6.58 14.17
CA ILE A 117 7.26 7.96 14.09
C ILE A 117 7.04 8.55 15.48
N ASN A 118 8.14 8.91 16.14
CA ASN A 118 8.20 9.46 17.50
C ASN A 118 6.88 10.13 17.88
N THR A 119 6.11 9.50 18.77
CA THR A 119 5.24 10.26 19.65
C THR A 119 6.18 11.24 20.38
N PRO A 120 6.04 12.57 20.22
CA PRO A 120 6.76 13.48 21.09
C PRO A 120 6.41 13.08 22.52
N ASP A 121 7.43 12.89 23.37
CA ASP A 121 7.25 12.60 24.79
C ASP A 121 6.17 13.51 25.37
N PRO A 122 5.23 12.98 26.17
CA PRO A 122 4.27 13.82 26.87
C PRO A 122 5.05 14.84 27.68
N ILE A 123 4.80 16.11 27.38
CA ILE A 123 5.44 17.25 28.02
C ILE A 123 5.09 17.18 29.51
N ALA A 124 6.08 16.81 30.33
CA ALA A 124 6.01 16.86 31.79
C ALA A 124 6.21 18.31 32.29
#